data_AF-A0A3D1IK95-F1
#
_entry.id   AF-A0A3D1IK95-F1
#
_cell.length_a   1.000
_cell.length_b   1.000
_cell.length_c   1.000
_cell.angle_alpha   90.00
_cell.angle_beta   90.00
_cell.angle_gamma   90.00
#
_symmetry.space_group_name_H-M   'P 1'
#
loop_
_entity.id
_entity.type
_entity.pdbx_description
1 polymer ?
#
loop_
_entity_poly.entity_id
_entity_poly.type
_entity_poly.pdbx_seq_one_letter_code
_entity_poly.pdbx_strand_id
1 'polypeptide(L)'
;MNFIFYFCVFMAVFYVPFDLFVKPMATDDEIWFGIVLSGPWAKATEPLHWFIYGAGAYGFWKMKSWMWPWAAVYAAQVVIAMFVWNLVNTGGRGWQAGAVAAVFFAVPMVALWRAKPHFRGEITEQS
;
A
#
# COMPACT_ATOMS: atom_id res chain seq x y z
N MET A 1 6.98 -3.69 17.57
CA MET A 1 6.23 -2.83 16.63
C MET A 1 6.85 -3.00 15.25
N ASN A 2 6.02 -3.18 14.21
CA ASN A 2 6.44 -3.66 12.89
C ASN A 2 6.90 -2.49 11.98
N PHE A 3 7.86 -2.74 11.07
CA PHE A 3 8.29 -1.79 10.03
C PHE A 3 7.11 -1.20 9.24
N ILE A 4 6.12 -2.03 8.90
CA ILE A 4 4.92 -1.60 8.14
C ILE A 4 4.12 -0.54 8.91
N PHE A 5 4.03 -0.66 10.24
CA PHE A 5 3.36 0.34 11.06
C PHE A 5 4.05 1.70 10.97
N TYR A 6 5.38 1.74 11.12
CA TYR A 6 6.15 2.98 11.00
C TYR A 6 6.04 3.59 9.61
N PHE A 7 6.06 2.75 8.57
CA PHE A 7 5.80 3.19 7.20
C PHE A 7 4.42 3.84 7.05
N CYS A 8 3.35 3.21 7.55
CA CYS A 8 2.00 3.79 7.50
C CYS A 8 1.91 5.13 8.24
N VAL A 9 2.53 5.25 9.43
CA VAL A 9 2.55 6.50 10.20
C VAL A 9 3.30 7.60 9.43
N PHE A 10 4.47 7.28 8.88
CA PHE A 10 5.25 8.22 8.09
C PHE A 10 4.45 8.73 6.89
N MET A 11 3.82 7.82 6.15
CA MET A 11 3.01 8.17 4.99
C MET A 11 1.81 9.04 5.36
N ALA A 12 1.09 8.69 6.44
CA ALA A 12 -0.12 9.39 6.86
C ALA A 12 0.17 10.79 7.47
N VAL A 13 1.29 10.98 8.16
CA VAL A 13 1.56 12.22 8.91
C VAL A 13 2.46 13.18 8.15
N PHE A 14 3.42 12.67 7.36
CA PHE A 14 4.41 13.51 6.71
C PHE A 14 4.27 13.51 5.20
N TYR A 15 4.35 12.33 4.57
CA TYR A 15 4.47 12.24 3.12
C TYR A 15 3.19 12.68 2.40
N VAL A 16 2.04 12.06 2.69
CA VAL A 16 0.80 12.38 1.97
C VAL A 16 0.26 13.78 2.31
N PRO A 17 0.38 14.31 3.55
CA PRO A 17 0.08 15.72 3.80
C PRO A 17 0.98 16.68 3.02
N PHE A 18 2.27 16.36 2.87
CA PHE A 18 3.15 17.15 2.00
C PHE A 18 2.67 17.11 0.54
N ASP A 19 2.35 15.92 0.03
CA ASP A 19 1.80 15.74 -1.31
C ASP A 19 0.51 16.59 -1.45
N LEU A 20 -0.49 16.41 -0.58
CA LEU A 20 -1.76 17.14 -0.58
C LEU A 20 -1.63 18.67 -0.55
N PHE A 21 -0.83 19.21 0.36
CA PHE A 21 -0.86 20.64 0.68
C PHE A 21 0.30 21.45 0.09
N VAL A 22 1.44 20.82 -0.18
CA VAL A 22 2.68 21.52 -0.55
C VAL A 22 3.07 21.24 -1.99
N LYS A 23 2.95 19.98 -2.43
CA LYS A 23 3.37 19.58 -3.77
C LYS A 23 2.46 20.21 -4.85
N PRO A 24 3.04 20.90 -5.85
CA PRO A 24 2.26 21.46 -6.94
C PRO A 24 1.54 20.37 -7.75
N MET A 25 0.26 20.59 -8.04
CA MET A 25 -0.55 19.69 -8.85
C MET A 25 0.06 19.42 -10.23
N ALA A 26 0.75 20.40 -10.84
CA ALA A 26 1.35 20.25 -12.17
C ALA A 26 2.45 19.19 -12.26
N THR A 27 3.04 18.82 -11.12
CA THR A 27 4.11 17.82 -11.01
C THR A 27 3.66 16.59 -10.22
N ASP A 28 2.35 16.44 -10.06
CA ASP A 28 1.80 15.40 -9.22
C ASP A 28 1.45 14.16 -10.03
N ASP A 29 1.99 13.03 -9.59
CA ASP A 29 1.88 11.72 -10.22
C ASP A 29 1.60 10.71 -9.14
N GLU A 30 0.55 9.91 -9.35
CA GLU A 30 0.12 8.88 -8.42
C GLU A 30 -0.13 7.57 -9.17
N ILE A 31 0.36 6.46 -8.62
CA ILE A 31 0.32 5.17 -9.31
C ILE A 31 -0.76 4.29 -8.70
N TRP A 32 -1.76 3.95 -9.51
CA TRP A 32 -2.82 3.02 -9.16
C TRP A 32 -2.79 1.81 -10.08
N PHE A 33 -2.60 0.62 -9.52
CA PHE A 33 -2.55 -0.63 -10.28
C PHE A 33 -1.50 -0.61 -11.42
N GLY A 34 -0.46 0.22 -11.27
CA GLY A 34 0.62 0.37 -12.24
C GLY A 34 0.34 1.42 -13.33
N ILE A 35 -0.83 2.06 -13.30
CA ILE A 35 -1.19 3.17 -14.16
C ILE A 35 -0.87 4.48 -13.44
N VAL A 36 -0.19 5.39 -14.15
CA VAL A 36 0.12 6.73 -13.63
C VAL A 36 -1.10 7.63 -13.87
N LEU A 37 -1.65 8.18 -12.80
CA LEU A 37 -2.57 9.31 -12.83
C LEU A 37 -1.75 10.57 -12.60
N SER A 38 -1.93 11.59 -13.43
CA SER A 38 -1.17 12.84 -13.34
C SER A 38 -2.09 14.04 -13.12
N GLY A 39 -1.55 15.07 -12.49
CA GLY A 39 -2.21 16.36 -12.38
C GLY A 39 -3.45 16.32 -11.48
N PRO A 40 -4.60 16.85 -11.94
CA PRO A 40 -5.82 16.90 -11.13
C PRO A 40 -6.30 15.52 -10.67
N TRP A 41 -6.07 14.47 -11.47
CA TRP A 41 -6.48 13.12 -11.14
C TRP A 41 -5.63 12.51 -10.03
N ALA A 42 -4.32 12.76 -10.04
CA ALA A 42 -3.44 12.40 -8.93
C ALA A 42 -3.92 13.07 -7.64
N LYS A 43 -4.17 14.37 -7.70
CA LYS A 43 -4.66 15.17 -6.57
C LYS A 43 -5.98 14.67 -5.99
N ALA A 44 -6.88 14.20 -6.85
CA ALA A 44 -8.18 13.69 -6.41
C ALA A 44 -8.07 12.35 -5.65
N THR A 45 -7.03 11.56 -5.92
CA THR A 45 -6.81 10.25 -5.32
C THR A 45 -5.80 10.25 -4.16
N GLU A 46 -5.02 11.33 -3.98
CA GLU A 46 -4.18 11.55 -2.78
C GLU A 46 -4.96 11.43 -1.44
N PRO A 47 -6.18 12.00 -1.27
CA PRO A 47 -6.95 11.84 -0.03
C PRO A 47 -7.33 10.38 0.24
N LEU A 48 -7.53 9.59 -0.82
CA LEU A 48 -7.80 8.16 -0.69
C LEU A 48 -6.55 7.43 -0.21
N HIS A 49 -5.37 7.73 -0.76
CA HIS A 49 -4.11 7.18 -0.25
C HIS A 49 -3.85 7.58 1.20
N TRP A 50 -4.11 8.84 1.55
CA TRP A 50 -4.01 9.32 2.93
C TRP A 50 -4.88 8.49 3.87
N PHE A 51 -6.14 8.26 3.49
CA PHE A 51 -7.07 7.45 4.26
C PHE A 51 -6.58 6.00 4.42
N ILE A 52 -6.05 5.39 3.35
CA ILE A 52 -5.50 4.02 3.40
C ILE A 52 -4.33 3.95 4.40
N TYR A 53 -3.38 4.89 4.36
CA TYR A 53 -2.26 4.89 5.29
C TYR A 53 -2.68 5.20 6.73
N GLY A 54 -3.65 6.10 6.94
CA GLY A 54 -4.22 6.38 8.26
C GLY A 54 -4.95 5.17 8.84
N ALA A 55 -5.77 4.50 8.02
CA ALA A 55 -6.43 3.25 8.36
C ALA A 55 -5.41 2.15 8.69
N GLY A 56 -4.34 2.05 7.88
CA GLY A 56 -3.16 1.20 8.10
C GLY A 56 -2.54 1.44 9.48
N ALA A 57 -2.13 2.67 9.76
CA ALA A 57 -1.51 3.05 11.02
C ALA A 57 -2.40 2.70 12.22
N TYR A 58 -3.70 3.03 12.17
CA TYR A 58 -4.64 2.71 13.24
C TYR A 58 -4.85 1.20 13.41
N GLY A 59 -5.07 0.47 12.32
CA GLY A 59 -5.35 -0.97 12.38
C GLY A 59 -4.13 -1.80 12.79
N PHE A 60 -2.90 -1.40 12.39
CA PHE A 60 -1.67 -2.02 12.91
C PHE A 60 -1.40 -1.61 14.36
N TRP A 61 -1.69 -0.38 14.78
CA TRP A 61 -1.50 0.04 16.16
C TRP A 61 -2.40 -0.73 17.13
N LYS A 62 -3.67 -0.92 16.76
CA LYS A 62 -4.67 -1.63 17.58
C LYS A 62 -4.81 -3.11 17.22
N MET A 63 -3.96 -3.63 16.32
CA MET A 63 -4.01 -5.01 15.81
C MET A 63 -5.43 -5.48 15.48
N LYS A 64 -6.21 -4.62 14.81
CA LYS A 64 -7.63 -4.90 14.54
C LYS A 64 -7.78 -6.08 13.57
N SER A 65 -8.74 -6.96 13.82
CA SER A 65 -9.00 -8.15 13.00
C SER A 65 -9.31 -7.86 11.53
N TRP A 66 -9.91 -6.70 11.22
CA TRP A 66 -10.15 -6.26 9.84
C TRP A 66 -8.88 -5.83 9.10
N MET A 67 -7.80 -5.47 9.81
CA MET A 67 -6.55 -5.06 9.15
C MET A 67 -5.89 -6.22 8.41
N TRP A 68 -6.03 -7.45 8.89
CA TRP A 68 -5.42 -8.63 8.27
C TRP A 68 -5.78 -8.81 6.78
N PRO A 69 -7.07 -8.94 6.39
CA PRO A 69 -7.39 -9.17 4.99
C PRO A 69 -7.10 -7.92 4.15
N TRP A 70 -7.36 -6.71 4.67
CA TRP A 70 -7.19 -5.48 3.92
C TRP A 70 -5.72 -5.11 3.67
N ALA A 71 -4.82 -5.36 4.63
CA ALA A 71 -3.39 -5.17 4.43
C ALA A 71 -2.84 -6.11 3.34
N ALA A 72 -3.28 -7.37 3.33
CA ALA A 72 -2.87 -8.32 2.30
C ALA A 72 -3.44 -7.96 0.91
N VAL A 73 -4.70 -7.49 0.83
CA VAL A 73 -5.31 -7.01 -0.42
C VAL A 73 -4.56 -5.79 -0.96
N TYR A 74 -4.21 -4.82 -0.10
CA TYR A 74 -3.43 -3.67 -0.52
C TYR A 74 -2.04 -4.07 -1.00
N ALA A 75 -1.35 -4.99 -0.31
CA ALA A 75 -0.06 -5.51 -0.76
C ALA A 75 -0.17 -6.26 -2.11
N ALA A 76 -1.26 -6.99 -2.34
CA ALA A 76 -1.53 -7.62 -3.63
C ALA A 76 -1.72 -6.59 -4.76
N GLN A 77 -2.39 -5.48 -4.47
CA GLN A 77 -2.51 -4.37 -5.40
C GLN A 77 -1.13 -3.79 -5.77
N VAL A 78 -0.22 -3.65 -4.81
CA VAL A 78 1.16 -3.20 -5.06
C VAL A 78 1.92 -4.20 -5.95
N VAL A 79 1.76 -5.51 -5.73
CA VAL A 79 2.35 -6.55 -6.58
C VAL A 79 1.88 -6.41 -8.03
N ILE A 80 0.57 -6.26 -8.23
CA ILE A 80 -0.02 -6.04 -9.55
C ILE A 80 0.53 -4.74 -10.16
N ALA A 81 0.59 -3.67 -9.38
CA ALA A 81 1.08 -2.38 -9.85
C ALA A 81 2.53 -2.45 -10.35
N MET A 82 3.40 -3.15 -9.64
CA MET A 82 4.81 -3.33 -10.01
C MET A 82 4.97 -4.13 -11.30
N PHE A 83 4.12 -5.14 -11.51
CA PHE A 83 4.07 -5.87 -12.76
C PHE A 83 3.59 -4.97 -13.89
N VAL A 84 2.36 -4.45 -13.78
CA VAL A 84 1.67 -3.66 -14.82
C VAL A 84 2.50 -2.45 -15.24
N TRP A 85 3.04 -1.69 -14.27
CA TRP A 85 3.86 -0.50 -14.56
C TRP A 85 5.05 -0.83 -15.48
N ASN A 86 5.71 -1.98 -15.26
CA ASN A 86 6.83 -2.42 -16.08
C ASN A 86 6.44 -2.84 -17.51
N LEU A 87 5.18 -3.17 -17.75
CA LEU A 87 4.67 -3.51 -19.09
C LEU A 87 4.17 -2.29 -19.85
N VAL A 88 3.46 -1.38 -19.17
CA VAL A 88 2.69 -0.32 -19.84
C VAL A 88 3.39 1.04 -19.84
N ASN A 89 4.30 1.28 -18.90
CA ASN A 89 4.96 2.58 -18.80
C ASN A 89 6.25 2.62 -19.63
N THR A 90 6.57 3.77 -20.21
CA THR A 90 7.77 4.00 -21.03
C THR A 90 9.06 3.87 -20.23
N GLY A 91 9.00 4.09 -18.91
CA GLY A 91 10.09 3.82 -17.97
C GLY A 91 10.20 2.35 -17.52
N GLY A 92 9.26 1.50 -17.93
CA GLY A 92 9.24 0.07 -17.62
C GLY A 92 10.32 -0.69 -18.37
N ARG A 93 10.77 -1.82 -17.80
CA ARG A 93 11.83 -2.67 -18.38
C ARG A 93 11.30 -3.98 -18.94
N GLY A 94 10.01 -4.03 -19.29
CA GLY A 94 9.34 -5.19 -19.85
C GLY A 94 8.91 -6.23 -18.82
N TRP A 95 8.31 -7.31 -19.32
CA TRP A 95 7.64 -8.32 -18.49
C TRP A 95 8.60 -9.07 -17.54
N GLN A 96 9.87 -9.27 -17.92
CA GLN A 96 10.85 -9.93 -17.05
C GLN A 96 11.14 -9.09 -15.79
N ALA A 97 11.37 -7.79 -15.97
CA ALA A 97 11.58 -6.88 -14.85
C ALA A 97 10.32 -6.74 -13.99
N GLY A 98 9.15 -6.69 -14.63
CA GLY A 98 7.86 -6.73 -13.94
C GLY A 98 7.72 -7.99 -13.07
N ALA A 99 8.07 -9.17 -13.59
CA ALA A 99 8.00 -10.42 -12.85
C ALA A 99 8.94 -10.43 -11.64
N VAL A 100 10.18 -9.97 -11.80
CA VAL A 100 11.14 -9.84 -10.68
C VAL A 100 10.61 -8.90 -9.61
N ALA A 101 10.09 -7.73 -10.00
CA ALA A 101 9.51 -6.78 -9.05
C ALA A 101 8.27 -7.36 -8.35
N ALA A 102 7.36 -8.01 -9.08
CA ALA A 102 6.16 -8.64 -8.53
C ALA A 102 6.52 -9.71 -7.49
N VAL A 103 7.50 -10.57 -7.77
CA VAL A 103 7.97 -11.60 -6.82
C VAL A 103 8.56 -10.95 -5.57
N PHE A 104 9.36 -9.90 -5.72
CA PHE A 104 9.93 -9.17 -4.58
C PHE A 104 8.84 -8.61 -3.65
N PHE A 105 7.83 -7.95 -4.21
CA PHE A 105 6.71 -7.40 -3.44
C PHE A 105 5.68 -8.45 -3.00
N ALA A 106 5.69 -9.67 -3.57
CA ALA A 106 4.86 -10.77 -3.09
C ALA A 106 5.30 -11.27 -1.72
N VAL A 107 6.57 -11.07 -1.33
CA VAL A 107 7.09 -11.46 -0.01
C VAL A 107 6.31 -10.79 1.14
N PRO A 108 6.21 -9.44 1.21
CA PRO A 108 5.41 -8.79 2.25
C PRO A 108 3.91 -9.12 2.14
N MET A 109 3.37 -9.29 0.92
CA MET A 109 1.97 -9.70 0.72
C MET A 109 1.67 -11.05 1.37
N VAL A 110 2.50 -12.07 1.11
CA VAL A 110 2.34 -13.41 1.70
C VAL A 110 2.58 -13.37 3.21
N ALA A 111 3.55 -12.59 3.68
CA ALA A 111 3.79 -12.41 5.10
C ALA A 111 2.56 -11.82 5.82
N LEU A 112 1.93 -10.79 5.25
CA LEU A 112 0.70 -10.19 5.76
C LEU A 112 -0.47 -11.18 5.72
N TRP A 113 -0.60 -11.97 4.64
CA TRP A 113 -1.62 -13.01 4.55
C TRP A 113 -1.46 -14.07 5.64
N ARG A 114 -0.22 -14.50 5.92
CA ARG A 114 0.08 -15.47 6.99
C ARG A 114 0.00 -14.88 8.39
N ALA A 115 0.00 -13.56 8.54
CA ALA A 115 -0.09 -12.89 9.83
C ALA A 115 -1.50 -12.95 10.47
N LYS A 116 -2.49 -13.60 9.83
CA LYS A 116 -3.85 -13.80 10.35
C LYS A 116 -3.95 -14.08 11.86
N PRO A 117 -3.14 -15.00 12.44
CA PRO A 117 -3.24 -15.33 13.86
C PRO A 117 -2.91 -14.15 14.78
N HIS A 118 -2.12 -13.17 14.33
CA HIS A 118 -1.72 -12.03 15.14
C HIS A 118 -2.79 -10.94 15.23
N PHE A 119 -3.75 -10.91 14.30
CA PHE A 119 -4.85 -9.94 14.24
C PHE A 119 -6.18 -10.49 14.76
N ARG A 120 -6.31 -11.81 14.78
CA ARG A 120 -7.37 -12.51 15.49
C ARG A 120 -6.78 -12.91 16.84
N GLY A 121 -6.89 -12.04 17.84
CA GLY A 121 -6.59 -12.40 19.22
C GLY A 121 -7.21 -13.78 19.50
N GLU A 122 -6.43 -14.68 20.08
CA GLU A 122 -6.79 -16.07 20.32
C GLU A 122 -8.25 -16.18 20.74
N ILE A 123 -9.08 -16.84 19.93
CA ILE A 123 -10.33 -17.38 20.44
C ILE A 123 -9.90 -18.63 21.22
N THR A 124 -9.36 -18.42 22.41
CA THR A 124 -9.27 -19.48 23.42
C THR A 124 -10.64 -19.57 24.07
N GLU A 125 -11.61 -20.14 23.34
CA GLU A 125 -12.79 -20.72 23.97
C GLU A 125 -12.33 -22.05 24.59
N GLN A 126 -11.88 -21.98 25.85
CA GLN A 126 -12.08 -23.08 26.78
C GLN A 126 -13.48 -22.92 27.37
N SER A 127 -14.44 -23.71 26.88
CA SER A 127 -15.69 -24.03 27.60
C SER A 127 -16.07 -25.47 27.34
#